data_AF-A0A1I7WFI8-F1
#
_entry.id   AF-A0A1I7WFI8-F1
#
_cell.length_a   1.000
_cell.length_b   1.000
_cell.length_c   1.000
_cell.angle_alpha   90.00
_cell.angle_beta   90.00
_cell.angle_gamma   90.00
#
_symmetry.space_group_name_H-M   'P 1'
#
loop_
_entity.id
_entity.type
_entity.pdbx_description
1 polymer ?
#
loop_
_entity_poly.entity_id
_entity_poly.type
_entity_poly.pdbx_seq_one_letter_code
_entity_poly.pdbx_strand_id
1 'polypeptide(L)'
;MSLMLIKPAIKSACHTLQATISNYKSLTEQHSFPEQDRELREYCIRRITQLQLAIVKIATASSLVSKSVEEMQAIITNSKTRAQRKEHLSEILVITEEIPYQKTLAEATELTFTLDTVMYISIFFIPLPNKPYYPGCILYNSYIIIIRYTLNVSSQPDHLVTDTAS
;
A
#
# COMPACT_ATOMS: atom_id res chain seq x y z
N MET A 1 -13.81 -14.21 22.38
CA MET A 1 -13.39 -14.86 21.11
C MET A 1 -12.05 -15.52 21.35
N SER A 2 -11.87 -16.76 20.89
CA SER A 2 -10.58 -17.46 20.97
C SER A 2 -9.69 -17.05 19.79
N LEU A 3 -8.37 -16.95 20.00
CA LEU A 3 -7.40 -16.71 18.94
C LEU A 3 -7.44 -17.78 17.84
N MET A 4 -7.96 -18.98 18.16
CA MET A 4 -8.25 -20.04 17.19
C MET A 4 -9.21 -19.63 16.05
N LEU A 5 -10.12 -18.68 16.30
CA LEU A 5 -11.06 -18.19 15.29
C LEU A 5 -10.50 -17.02 14.47
N ILE A 6 -9.57 -16.26 15.05
CA ILE A 6 -9.00 -15.06 14.40
C ILE A 6 -7.86 -15.43 13.47
N LYS A 7 -7.02 -16.42 13.83
CA LYS A 7 -5.88 -16.84 12.99
C LYS A 7 -6.27 -17.19 11.54
N PRO A 8 -7.32 -18.00 11.28
CA PRO A 8 -7.78 -18.27 9.90
C PRO A 8 -8.30 -17.02 9.18
N ALA A 9 -8.95 -16.10 9.91
CA ALA A 9 -9.46 -14.85 9.35
C ALA A 9 -8.33 -13.93 8.89
N ILE A 10 -7.30 -13.72 9.72
CA ILE A 10 -6.09 -12.95 9.34
C ILE A 10 -5.42 -13.58 8.12
N LYS A 11 -5.27 -14.92 8.12
CA LYS A 11 -4.65 -15.64 6.99
C LYS A 11 -5.41 -15.42 5.68
N SER A 12 -6.74 -15.57 5.73
CA SER A 12 -7.62 -15.37 4.56
C SER A 12 -7.59 -13.93 4.06
N ALA A 13 -7.65 -12.95 4.97
CA ALA A 13 -7.58 -11.53 4.63
C ALA A 13 -6.23 -11.18 3.98
N CYS A 14 -5.12 -11.70 4.51
CA CYS A 14 -3.79 -11.50 3.93
C CYS A 14 -3.67 -12.12 2.53
N HIS A 15 -4.17 -13.33 2.33
CA HIS A 15 -4.18 -13.96 1.00
C HIS A 15 -4.98 -13.14 -0.01
N THR A 16 -6.14 -12.62 0.41
CA THR A 16 -6.97 -11.74 -0.44
C THR A 16 -6.23 -10.46 -0.80
N LEU A 17 -5.55 -9.84 0.16
CA LEU A 17 -4.75 -8.64 -0.08
C LEU A 17 -3.57 -8.91 -1.02
N GLN A 18 -2.83 -9.99 -0.83
CA GLN A 18 -1.72 -10.38 -1.71
C GLN A 18 -2.16 -10.63 -3.15
N ALA A 19 -3.29 -11.33 -3.33
CA ALA A 19 -3.87 -11.52 -4.66
C ALA A 19 -4.27 -10.18 -5.29
N THR A 20 -4.86 -9.28 -4.50
CA THR A 20 -5.25 -7.94 -4.96
C THR A 20 -4.04 -7.10 -5.36
N ILE A 21 -2.97 -7.09 -4.56
CA ILE A 21 -1.69 -6.44 -4.89
C ILE A 21 -1.16 -6.97 -6.21
N SER A 22 -1.09 -8.30 -6.35
CA SER A 22 -0.55 -8.96 -7.55
C SER A 22 -1.35 -8.59 -8.81
N ASN A 23 -2.67 -8.53 -8.72
CA ASN A 23 -3.56 -8.19 -9.84
C ASN A 23 -3.38 -6.75 -10.34
N TYR A 24 -2.96 -5.84 -9.47
CA TYR A 24 -2.86 -4.41 -9.78
C TYR A 24 -1.44 -3.88 -9.93
N LYS A 25 -0.42 -4.73 -9.68
CA LYS A 25 0.98 -4.35 -9.78
C LYS A 25 1.38 -3.84 -11.17
N SER A 26 0.86 -4.46 -12.22
CA SER A 26 1.14 -4.04 -13.61
C SER A 26 0.61 -2.64 -13.94
N LEU A 27 -0.33 -2.09 -13.15
CA LEU A 27 -0.78 -0.71 -13.35
C LEU A 27 0.27 0.35 -13.00
N THR A 28 1.38 -0.06 -12.37
CA THR A 28 2.53 0.80 -12.05
C THR A 28 3.56 0.87 -13.17
N GLU A 29 3.42 0.06 -14.22
CA GLU A 29 4.36 0.03 -15.34
C GLU A 29 4.31 1.33 -16.15
N GLN A 30 5.47 1.73 -16.69
CA GLN A 30 5.58 2.89 -17.56
C GLN A 30 4.77 2.64 -18.85
N HIS A 31 3.95 3.62 -19.23
CA HIS A 31 3.21 3.58 -20.48
C HIS A 31 3.53 4.81 -21.33
N SER A 32 3.68 4.59 -22.63
CA SER A 32 3.76 5.65 -23.63
C SER A 32 2.40 6.33 -23.79
N PHE A 33 2.37 7.64 -23.64
CA PHE A 33 1.18 8.44 -23.91
C PHE A 33 0.97 8.58 -25.43
N PRO A 34 -0.28 8.49 -25.93
CA PRO A 34 -0.59 8.82 -27.31
C PRO A 34 -0.24 10.28 -27.63
N GLU A 35 0.21 10.54 -28.86
CA GLU A 35 0.56 11.91 -29.31
C GLU A 35 -0.66 12.75 -29.68
N GLN A 36 -1.75 12.11 -30.12
CA GLN A 36 -2.96 12.83 -30.53
C GLN A 36 -3.80 13.22 -29.31
N ASP A 37 -4.14 14.52 -29.18
CA ASP A 37 -4.87 15.06 -28.02
C ASP A 37 -6.17 14.32 -27.69
N ARG A 38 -6.95 13.92 -28.71
CA ARG A 38 -8.20 13.19 -28.49
C ARG A 38 -7.94 11.79 -27.93
N GLU A 39 -7.01 11.05 -28.53
CA GLU A 39 -6.65 9.69 -28.10
C GLU A 39 -5.99 9.72 -26.71
N LEU A 40 -5.15 10.73 -26.45
CA LEU A 40 -4.54 10.99 -25.16
C LEU A 40 -5.59 11.24 -24.07
N ARG A 41 -6.59 12.08 -24.35
CA ARG A 41 -7.66 12.38 -23.40
C ARG A 41 -8.46 11.13 -23.04
N GLU A 42 -8.88 10.36 -24.03
CA GLU A 42 -9.63 9.12 -23.83
C GLU A 42 -8.78 8.07 -23.06
N TYR A 43 -7.50 7.97 -23.40
CA TYR A 43 -6.53 7.12 -22.71
C TYR A 43 -6.37 7.50 -21.23
N CYS A 44 -6.11 8.78 -20.94
CA CYS A 44 -5.93 9.27 -19.57
C CYS A 44 -7.18 9.05 -18.72
N ILE A 45 -8.38 9.32 -19.25
CA ILE A 45 -9.65 9.08 -18.55
C ILE A 45 -9.79 7.59 -18.19
N ARG A 46 -9.62 6.70 -19.18
CA ARG A 46 -9.70 5.24 -18.95
C ARG A 46 -8.69 4.79 -17.89
N ARG A 47 -7.47 5.32 -17.96
CA ARG A 47 -6.39 4.96 -17.04
C ARG A 47 -6.68 5.42 -15.61
N ILE A 48 -7.16 6.66 -15.44
CA ILE A 48 -7.55 7.19 -14.12
C ILE A 48 -8.66 6.33 -13.50
N THR A 49 -9.69 5.96 -14.27
CA THR A 49 -10.75 5.08 -13.76
C THR A 49 -10.22 3.73 -13.30
N GLN A 50 -9.29 3.13 -14.05
CA GLN A 50 -8.65 1.86 -13.65
C GLN A 50 -7.84 2.00 -12.37
N LEU A 51 -7.06 3.07 -12.24
CA LEU A 51 -6.24 3.34 -11.06
C LEU A 51 -7.10 3.60 -9.82
N GLN A 52 -8.15 4.42 -9.93
CA GLN A 52 -9.11 4.67 -8.85
C GLN A 52 -9.75 3.37 -8.35
N LEU A 53 -10.20 2.52 -9.28
CA LEU A 53 -10.78 1.24 -8.93
C LEU A 53 -9.77 0.34 -8.20
N ALA A 54 -8.52 0.30 -8.67
CA ALA A 54 -7.46 -0.47 -8.02
C ALA A 54 -7.18 0.01 -6.59
N ILE A 55 -7.04 1.32 -6.40
CA ILE A 55 -6.83 1.96 -5.08
C ILE A 55 -7.96 1.57 -4.12
N VAL A 56 -9.22 1.70 -4.54
CA VAL A 56 -10.38 1.35 -3.70
C VAL A 56 -10.36 -0.12 -3.30
N LYS A 57 -10.04 -1.03 -4.24
CA LYS A 57 -9.98 -2.47 -3.95
C LYS A 57 -8.84 -2.84 -3.01
N ILE A 58 -7.65 -2.26 -3.20
CA ILE A 58 -6.52 -2.47 -2.31
C ILE A 58 -6.85 -1.93 -0.92
N ALA A 59 -7.39 -0.72 -0.81
CA ALA A 59 -7.80 -0.12 0.47
C ALA A 59 -8.84 -0.98 1.21
N THR A 60 -9.82 -1.51 0.48
CA THR A 60 -10.85 -2.40 1.05
C THR A 60 -10.22 -3.70 1.58
N ALA A 61 -9.34 -4.33 0.80
CA ALA A 61 -8.65 -5.54 1.24
C ALA A 61 -7.71 -5.29 2.43
N SER A 62 -7.00 -4.15 2.45
CA SER A 62 -6.16 -3.72 3.58
C SER A 62 -6.99 -3.50 4.84
N SER A 63 -8.16 -2.88 4.74
CA SER A 63 -9.06 -2.67 5.88
C SER A 63 -9.51 -3.98 6.53
N LEU A 64 -9.73 -5.05 5.74
CA LEU A 64 -10.06 -6.37 6.29
C LEU A 64 -8.92 -6.97 7.11
N VAL A 65 -7.68 -6.81 6.65
CA VAL A 65 -6.49 -7.25 7.41
C VAL A 65 -6.36 -6.43 8.69
N SER A 66 -6.42 -5.10 8.61
CA SER A 66 -6.33 -4.22 9.79
C SER A 66 -7.39 -4.54 10.83
N LYS A 67 -8.64 -4.73 10.42
CA LYS A 67 -9.73 -5.12 11.33
C LYS A 67 -9.45 -6.46 12.03
N SER A 68 -8.96 -7.45 11.29
CA SER A 68 -8.63 -8.77 11.87
C SER A 68 -7.48 -8.67 12.89
N VAL A 69 -6.52 -7.78 12.65
CA VAL A 69 -5.40 -7.51 13.58
C VAL A 69 -5.88 -6.73 14.81
N GLU A 70 -6.81 -5.78 14.65
CA GLU A 70 -7.43 -5.06 15.77
C GLU A 70 -8.22 -6.02 16.68
N GLU A 71 -8.99 -6.94 16.09
CA GLU A 71 -9.71 -7.98 16.84
C GLU A 71 -8.73 -8.88 17.62
N MET A 72 -7.59 -9.24 17.02
CA MET A 72 -6.52 -9.97 17.69
C MET A 72 -5.96 -9.19 18.89
N GLN A 73 -5.66 -7.90 18.71
CA GLN A 73 -5.13 -7.05 19.79
C GLN A 73 -6.16 -6.85 20.92
N ALA A 74 -7.45 -6.75 20.58
CA ALA A 74 -8.52 -6.62 21.55
C ALA A 74 -8.64 -7.85 22.48
N ILE A 75 -8.27 -9.06 22.03
CA ILE A 75 -8.24 -10.25 22.90
C ILE A 75 -7.25 -10.07 24.04
N ILE A 76 -6.04 -9.56 23.77
CA ILE A 76 -5.06 -9.29 24.83
C ILE A 76 -5.61 -8.25 25.81
N THR A 77 -6.11 -7.13 25.29
CA THR A 77 -6.60 -6.01 26.12
C THR A 77 -7.74 -6.44 27.04
N ASN A 78 -8.62 -7.33 26.58
CA ASN A 78 -9.77 -7.81 27.33
C ASN A 78 -9.47 -9.00 28.26
N SER A 79 -8.23 -9.46 28.32
CA SER A 79 -7.83 -10.60 29.14
C SER A 79 -7.80 -10.23 30.63
N LYS A 80 -8.59 -10.95 31.44
CA LYS A 80 -8.83 -10.60 32.86
C LYS A 80 -7.70 -11.03 33.79
N THR A 81 -6.95 -12.08 33.44
CA THR A 81 -5.90 -12.65 34.30
C THR A 81 -4.51 -12.50 33.69
N ARG A 82 -3.47 -12.54 34.53
CA ARG A 82 -2.07 -12.53 34.08
C ARG A 82 -1.72 -13.79 33.29
N ALA A 83 -2.28 -14.95 33.67
CA ALA A 83 -2.05 -16.22 32.99
C ALA A 83 -2.60 -16.19 31.56
N GLN A 84 -3.86 -15.76 31.37
CA GLN A 84 -4.47 -15.60 30.04
C GLN A 84 -3.71 -14.62 29.17
N ARG A 85 -3.27 -13.47 29.72
CA ARG A 85 -2.45 -12.51 28.97
C ARG A 85 -1.15 -13.14 28.46
N LYS A 86 -0.47 -13.93 29.29
CA LYS A 86 0.78 -14.61 28.90
C LYS A 86 0.54 -15.62 27.78
N GLU A 87 -0.53 -16.41 27.89
CA GLU A 87 -0.95 -17.39 26.88
C GLU A 87 -1.29 -16.72 25.54
N HIS A 88 -2.16 -15.71 25.55
CA HIS A 88 -2.53 -14.99 24.34
C HIS A 88 -1.37 -14.23 23.69
N LEU A 89 -0.43 -13.70 24.48
CA LEU A 89 0.80 -13.11 23.94
C LEU A 89 1.65 -14.14 23.21
N SER A 90 1.81 -15.35 23.77
CA SER A 90 2.54 -16.42 23.07
C SER A 90 1.84 -16.87 21.79
N GLU A 91 0.51 -16.96 21.79
CA GLU A 91 -0.25 -17.32 20.60
C GLU A 91 -0.16 -16.25 19.50
N ILE A 92 -0.17 -14.96 19.88
CA ILE A 92 -0.06 -13.85 18.93
C ILE A 92 1.33 -13.79 18.32
N LEU A 93 2.39 -14.03 19.10
CA LEU A 93 3.75 -14.16 18.56
C LEU A 93 3.82 -15.23 17.47
N VAL A 94 3.23 -16.40 17.71
CA VAL A 94 3.14 -17.48 16.70
C VAL A 94 2.36 -17.03 15.47
N ILE A 95 1.24 -16.31 15.64
CA ILE A 95 0.46 -15.78 14.51
C ILE A 95 1.28 -14.76 13.69
N THR A 96 2.02 -13.87 14.34
CA THR A 96 2.85 -12.86 13.69
C THR A 96 4.04 -13.47 12.95
N GLU A 97 4.61 -14.57 13.47
CA GLU A 97 5.67 -15.33 12.80
C GLU A 97 5.14 -16.11 11.59
N GLU A 98 3.97 -16.74 11.71
CA GLU A 98 3.40 -17.56 10.64
C GLU A 98 2.74 -16.74 9.51
N ILE A 99 2.13 -15.60 9.84
CA ILE A 99 1.36 -14.79 8.90
C ILE A 99 2.05 -13.43 8.74
N PRO A 100 2.63 -13.12 7.57
CA PRO A 100 3.35 -11.88 7.33
C PRO A 100 2.39 -10.71 7.05
N TYR A 101 1.40 -10.48 7.91
CA TYR A 101 0.35 -9.48 7.70
C TYR A 101 0.91 -8.05 7.68
N GLN A 102 1.91 -7.74 8.52
CA GLN A 102 2.56 -6.42 8.53
C GLN A 102 3.28 -6.11 7.21
N LYS A 103 4.05 -7.09 6.71
CA LYS A 103 4.70 -6.98 5.40
C LYS A 103 3.68 -6.80 4.29
N THR A 104 2.59 -7.57 4.31
CA THR A 104 1.54 -7.49 3.30
C THR A 104 0.84 -6.12 3.32
N LEU A 105 0.59 -5.55 4.51
CA LEU A 105 0.04 -4.19 4.65
C LEU A 105 1.01 -3.10 4.18
N ALA A 106 2.31 -3.27 4.41
CA ALA A 106 3.34 -2.36 3.92
C ALA A 106 3.40 -2.36 2.38
N GLU A 107 3.41 -3.54 1.75
CA GLU A 107 3.37 -3.70 0.29
C GLU A 107 2.09 -3.07 -0.32
N ALA A 108 0.95 -3.24 0.34
CA ALA A 108 -0.31 -2.62 -0.09
C ALA A 108 -0.25 -1.08 -0.04
N THR A 109 0.34 -0.53 1.02
CA THR A 109 0.53 0.92 1.20
C THR A 109 1.45 1.49 0.12
N GLU A 110 2.59 0.84 -0.14
CA GLU A 110 3.53 1.24 -1.20
C GLU A 110 2.87 1.21 -2.58
N LEU A 111 2.12 0.15 -2.89
CA LEU A 111 1.42 0.03 -4.15
C LEU A 111 0.35 1.14 -4.28
N THR A 112 -0.44 1.37 -3.24
CA THR A 112 -1.48 2.43 -3.25
C THR A 112 -0.87 3.80 -3.54
N PHE A 113 0.21 4.14 -2.85
CA PHE A 113 0.94 5.39 -3.07
C PHE A 113 1.47 5.51 -4.52
N THR A 114 1.99 4.43 -5.07
CA THR A 114 2.48 4.39 -6.46
C THR A 114 1.34 4.62 -7.45
N LEU A 115 0.20 3.95 -7.24
CA LEU A 115 -0.99 4.11 -8.09
C LEU A 115 -1.55 5.53 -8.02
N ASP A 116 -1.61 6.13 -6.83
CA ASP A 116 -2.01 7.53 -6.65
C ASP A 116 -1.09 8.50 -7.40
N THR A 117 0.23 8.24 -7.36
CA THR A 117 1.21 9.03 -8.10
C THR A 117 0.99 8.93 -9.61
N VAL A 118 0.81 7.72 -10.14
CA VAL A 118 0.53 7.51 -11.58
C VAL A 118 -0.79 8.16 -11.99
N MET A 119 -1.80 8.11 -11.12
CA MET A 119 -3.09 8.76 -11.34
C MET A 119 -2.94 10.28 -11.39
N TYR A 120 -2.22 10.88 -10.44
CA TYR A 120 -1.94 12.31 -10.40
C TYR A 120 -1.24 12.79 -11.68
N ILE A 121 -0.23 12.04 -12.13
CA ILE A 121 0.44 12.31 -13.41
C ILE A 121 -0.56 12.24 -14.56
N SER A 122 -1.39 11.20 -14.63
CA SER A 122 -2.38 11.02 -15.71
C SER A 122 -3.39 12.17 -15.77
N ILE A 123 -3.77 12.74 -14.61
CA ILE A 123 -4.65 13.91 -14.53
C ILE A 123 -3.96 15.15 -15.13
N PHE A 124 -2.67 15.34 -14.86
CA PHE A 124 -1.91 16.48 -15.37
C PHE A 124 -1.84 16.51 -16.91
N PHE A 125 -1.82 15.34 -17.54
CA PHE A 125 -1.77 15.21 -19.00
C PHE A 125 -3.14 15.25 -19.70
N ILE A 126 -4.27 15.41 -18.98
CA ILE A 126 -5.57 15.56 -19.65
C ILE A 126 -5.61 16.90 -20.39
N PRO A 127 -5.75 16.90 -21.73
CA PRO A 127 -5.91 18.14 -22.48
C PRO A 127 -7.22 18.82 -22.08
N LEU A 128 -7.13 20.06 -21.60
CA LEU A 128 -8.30 20.89 -21.31
C LEU A 128 -8.70 21.63 -22.58
N PRO A 129 -10.01 21.75 -22.89
CA PRO A 129 -10.49 22.25 -24.17
C PRO A 129 -10.11 23.70 -24.50
N ASN A 130 -9.44 24.45 -23.61
CA ASN A 130 -9.07 25.85 -23.78
C ASN A 130 -7.73 26.26 -23.13
N LYS A 131 -6.76 25.34 -22.94
CA LYS A 131 -5.42 25.70 -22.43
C LYS A 131 -4.31 25.21 -23.35
N PRO A 132 -3.27 26.03 -23.60
CA PRO A 132 -2.11 25.57 -24.36
C PRO A 132 -1.43 24.42 -23.63
N TYR A 133 -1.08 23.38 -24.39
CA TYR A 133 -0.37 22.19 -23.93
C TYR A 133 1.00 22.60 -23.39
N TYR A 134 1.28 22.38 -22.10
CA TYR A 134 2.61 22.63 -21.53
C TYR A 134 3.47 21.37 -21.71
N PRO A 135 4.58 21.40 -22.48
CA PRO A 135 5.47 20.26 -22.64
C PRO A 135 6.37 20.15 -21.40
N GLY A 136 5.81 19.65 -20.30
CA GLY A 136 6.51 19.42 -19.04
C GLY A 136 7.08 18.01 -18.91
N CYS A 137 7.59 17.40 -19.99
CA CYS A 137 7.95 15.97 -20.02
C CYS A 137 9.29 15.61 -19.35
N ILE A 138 10.03 16.57 -18.77
CA ILE A 138 11.36 16.31 -18.17
C ILE A 138 11.26 15.87 -16.69
N LEU A 139 10.12 16.08 -16.02
CA LEU A 139 9.98 15.74 -14.60
C LEU A 139 9.60 14.28 -14.32
N TYR A 140 9.19 13.51 -15.34
CA TYR A 140 8.69 12.14 -15.17
C TYR A 140 9.75 11.16 -14.64
N ASN A 141 11.00 11.27 -15.10
CA ASN A 141 12.10 10.47 -14.57
C ASN A 141 12.59 10.97 -13.20
N SER A 142 12.67 12.28 -13.01
CA SER A 142 13.14 12.88 -11.75
C SER A 142 12.18 12.60 -10.59
N TYR A 143 10.85 12.67 -10.81
CA TYR A 143 9.87 12.44 -9.74
C TYR A 143 9.77 10.97 -9.32
N ILE A 144 9.80 10.03 -10.27
CA ILE A 144 9.80 8.59 -9.93
C ILE A 144 11.10 8.20 -9.21
N ILE A 145 12.24 8.79 -9.59
CA ILE A 145 13.53 8.58 -8.90
C ILE A 145 13.50 9.20 -7.50
N ILE A 146 13.03 10.43 -7.33
CA ILE A 146 12.92 11.09 -6.02
C ILE A 146 11.98 10.30 -5.09
N ILE A 147 10.85 9.82 -5.61
CA ILE A 147 9.87 9.02 -4.85
C ILE A 147 10.43 7.66 -4.42
N ARG A 148 11.12 6.94 -5.33
CA ARG A 148 11.81 5.70 -4.96
C ARG A 148 12.91 5.97 -3.93
N TYR A 149 13.58 7.12 -4.01
CA TYR A 149 14.63 7.50 -3.05
C TYR A 149 14.06 7.84 -1.67
N THR A 150 12.97 8.59 -1.58
CA THR A 150 12.32 8.91 -0.28
C THR A 150 11.70 7.68 0.39
N LEU A 151 11.14 6.76 -0.38
CA LEU A 151 10.59 5.51 0.17
C LEU A 151 11.68 4.54 0.63
N ASN A 152 12.83 4.46 -0.06
CA ASN A 152 13.96 3.63 0.40
C ASN A 152 14.59 4.17 1.69
N VAL A 153 14.64 5.49 1.88
CA VAL A 153 15.19 6.11 3.10
C VAL A 153 14.28 5.88 4.32
N SER A 154 12.97 5.72 4.13
CA SER A 154 12.03 5.38 5.21
C SER A 154 12.09 3.92 5.68
N SER A 155 12.88 3.06 5.01
CA SER A 155 13.01 1.64 5.35
C SER A 155 14.30 1.29 6.12
N GLN A 156 15.12 2.28 6.47
CA GLN A 156 16.20 2.09 7.44
C GLN A 156 15.67 2.35 8.85
N PRO A 157 15.82 1.41 9.81
CA PRO A 157 15.56 1.70 11.20
C PRO A 157 16.56 2.74 11.70
N ASP A 158 16.03 3.71 12.46
CA ASP A 158 16.80 4.66 13.25
C ASP A 158 17.90 3.92 14.05
N HIS A 159 19.15 4.07 13.62
CA HIS A 159 20.29 3.96 14.51
C HIS A 159 20.68 5.37 14.93
N LEU A 160 19.96 5.89 15.93
CA LEU A 160 20.38 7.08 16.66
C LEU A 160 21.25 6.64 17.85
N VAL A 161 22.50 7.13 17.84
CA VAL A 161 23.41 7.46 18.97
C VAL A 161 23.94 6.24 19.75
N THR A 162 25.25 6.03 19.87
CA THR A 162 26.25 6.86 20.54
C THR A 162 27.64 6.47 20.05
N ASP A 163 28.53 7.44 19.85
CA ASP A 163 29.80 7.37 20.57
C ASP A 163 30.42 8.76 20.72
N THR A 164 30.61 9.09 22.00
CA THR A 164 31.41 10.16 22.55
C THR A 164 32.81 10.17 21.92
N ALA A 165 33.16 11.28 21.28
CA ALA A 165 34.55 11.59 20.97
C ALA A 165 35.21 12.22 22.20
N SER A 166 36.30 11.58 22.60
CA SER A 166 37.19 11.83 23.74
C SER A 166 37.81 13.23 23.79
#